data_AF-A0A2E8RZP1-F1
#
_entry.id   AF-A0A2E8RZP1-F1
#
_cell.length_a   1.000
_cell.length_b   1.000
_cell.length_c   1.000
_cell.angle_alpha   90.00
_cell.angle_beta   90.00
_cell.angle_gamma   90.00
#
_symmetry.space_group_name_H-M   'P 1'
#
loop_
_entity.id
_entity.type
_entity.pdbx_description
1 polymer ?
#
loop_
_entity_poly.entity_id
_entity_poly.type
_entity_poly.pdbx_seq_one_letter_code
_entity_poly.pdbx_strand_id
1 'polypeptide(L)'
;MPHLALTHGHMDHAGGVASYLGQRKLLRLGPTTIYAAEDLLPSIQSVVEIWERVQGNPYEVKYQAVRPGEYQELDGKLLLRPYPSVHSIPALGYTLCRTARKLKPEYKDLSGPEIASRRRAGDEVSDPHIEHLVTFTGDSTIEGLLNDPIARSARVIISECSFYGDEDADPALRTNVQHAHAGRHTHIDDIIGNLDQFGCETLVLMHLSRKHTPEEAFAALESRLPAAWKDKVLLFHHGNRAI
;
A
#
# COMPACT_ATOMS: atom_id res chain seq x y z
N MET A 1 -4.51 18.56 -2.88
CA MET A 1 -3.04 18.65 -3.01
C MET A 1 -2.55 17.26 -3.44
N PRO A 2 -1.55 17.11 -4.30
CA PRO A 2 -0.94 15.80 -4.59
C PRO A 2 -0.09 15.29 -3.41
N HIS A 3 -0.09 13.97 -3.21
CA HIS A 3 0.61 13.29 -2.12
C HIS A 3 1.51 12.20 -2.70
N LEU A 4 2.75 12.10 -2.23
CA LEU A 4 3.72 11.07 -2.60
C LEU A 4 4.22 10.40 -1.30
N ALA A 5 3.83 9.15 -1.06
CA ALA A 5 4.26 8.39 0.11
C ALA A 5 5.33 7.36 -0.29
N LEU A 6 6.53 7.50 0.25
CA LEU A 6 7.66 6.60 0.00
C LEU A 6 7.66 5.48 1.03
N THR A 7 7.67 4.23 0.58
CA THR A 7 7.75 3.06 1.46
C THR A 7 9.14 2.90 2.05
N HIS A 8 10.19 3.04 1.23
CA HIS A 8 11.58 2.98 1.64
C HIS A 8 12.51 3.62 0.61
N GLY A 9 13.82 3.63 0.90
CA GLY A 9 14.83 4.38 0.14
C GLY A 9 15.53 3.63 -1.00
N HIS A 10 15.14 2.41 -1.37
CA HIS A 10 15.76 1.74 -2.52
C HIS A 10 15.50 2.51 -3.81
N MET A 11 16.45 2.41 -4.75
CA MET A 11 16.49 3.24 -5.95
C MET A 11 15.30 3.04 -6.88
N ASP A 12 14.78 1.82 -6.95
CA ASP A 12 13.59 1.44 -7.70
C ASP A 12 12.27 1.94 -7.08
N HIS A 13 12.29 2.39 -5.82
CA HIS A 13 11.14 3.00 -5.13
C HIS A 13 11.23 4.53 -5.06
N ALA A 14 12.41 5.06 -4.74
CA ALA A 14 12.61 6.49 -4.48
C ALA A 14 13.39 7.22 -5.58
N GLY A 15 14.11 6.52 -6.46
CA GLY A 15 15.00 7.13 -7.46
C GLY A 15 14.29 8.02 -8.48
N GLY A 16 12.98 7.82 -8.68
CA GLY A 16 12.15 8.64 -9.56
C GLY A 16 11.71 9.99 -8.97
N VAL A 17 11.98 10.28 -7.68
CA VAL A 17 11.41 11.44 -6.97
C VAL A 17 11.69 12.78 -7.67
N ALA A 18 12.93 13.02 -8.09
CA ALA A 18 13.30 14.28 -8.75
C ALA A 18 12.69 14.38 -10.16
N SER A 19 12.64 13.27 -10.91
CA SER A 19 12.01 13.24 -12.23
C SER A 19 10.51 13.54 -12.14
N TYR A 20 9.82 12.93 -11.18
CA TYR A 20 8.42 13.19 -10.88
C TYR A 20 8.18 14.68 -10.57
N LEU A 21 8.98 15.28 -9.69
CA LEU A 21 8.87 16.70 -9.35
C LEU A 21 9.12 17.61 -10.56
N GLY A 22 10.14 17.30 -11.36
CA GLY A 22 10.46 18.02 -12.60
C GLY A 22 9.32 17.99 -13.62
N GLN A 23 8.71 16.82 -13.85
CA GLN A 23 7.56 16.68 -14.75
C GLN A 23 6.35 17.49 -14.26
N ARG A 24 6.05 17.43 -12.96
CA ARG A 24 4.95 18.23 -12.38
C ARG A 24 5.16 19.73 -12.57
N LYS A 25 6.38 20.19 -12.36
CA LYS A 25 6.73 21.60 -12.56
C LYS A 25 6.59 22.01 -14.02
N LEU A 26 7.07 21.18 -14.96
CA LEU A 26 6.91 21.41 -16.40
C LEU A 26 5.43 21.56 -16.78
N LEU A 27 4.58 20.72 -16.20
CA LEU A 27 3.12 20.72 -16.38
C LEU A 27 2.39 21.77 -15.53
N ARG A 28 3.10 22.61 -14.78
CA ARG A 28 2.54 23.64 -13.88
C ARG A 28 1.52 23.10 -12.89
N LEU A 29 1.74 21.88 -12.39
CA LEU A 29 0.91 21.27 -11.38
C LEU A 29 1.32 21.78 -9.99
N GLY A 30 0.35 21.87 -9.08
CA GLY A 30 0.59 22.36 -7.72
C GLY A 30 1.56 21.51 -6.88
N PRO A 31 1.94 22.03 -5.69
CA PRO A 31 3.01 21.49 -4.84
C PRO A 31 2.74 20.07 -4.37
N THR A 32 3.81 19.27 -4.20
CA THR A 32 3.72 17.88 -3.68
C THR A 32 4.06 17.81 -2.21
N THR A 33 3.25 17.10 -1.42
CA THR A 33 3.69 16.65 -0.09
C THR A 33 4.31 15.26 -0.20
N ILE A 34 5.59 15.15 0.18
CA ILE A 34 6.34 13.91 0.27
C ILE A 34 6.26 13.39 1.70
N TYR A 35 5.76 12.18 1.87
CA TYR A 35 5.72 11.44 3.12
C TYR A 35 6.80 10.37 3.10
N ALA A 36 7.60 10.30 4.15
CA ALA A 36 8.60 9.24 4.34
C ALA A 36 8.86 9.04 5.84
N ALA A 37 9.47 7.89 6.19
CA ALA A 37 9.95 7.64 7.54
C ALA A 37 10.91 8.76 8.00
N GLU A 38 10.93 9.03 9.31
CA GLU A 38 11.69 10.14 9.89
C GLU A 38 13.18 10.09 9.59
N ASP A 39 13.74 8.88 9.50
CA ASP A 39 15.14 8.63 9.17
C ASP A 39 15.45 8.75 7.67
N LEU A 40 14.49 8.44 6.80
CA LEU A 40 14.62 8.52 5.35
C LEU A 40 14.42 9.95 4.80
N LEU A 41 13.49 10.71 5.38
CA LEU A 41 13.06 12.01 4.84
C LEU A 41 14.21 13.01 4.62
N PRO A 42 15.20 13.17 5.54
CA PRO A 42 16.33 14.09 5.32
C PRO A 42 17.20 13.70 4.12
N SER A 43 17.37 12.41 3.85
CA SER A 43 18.09 11.93 2.67
C SER A 43 17.33 12.23 1.38
N ILE A 44 16.01 12.05 1.38
CA ILE A 44 15.16 12.40 0.23
C ILE A 44 15.20 13.91 -0.04
N GLN A 45 15.09 14.73 0.99
CA GLN A 45 15.23 16.18 0.85
C GLN A 45 16.59 16.57 0.25
N SER A 46 17.69 15.97 0.73
CA SER A 46 19.04 16.22 0.21
C SER A 46 19.17 15.85 -1.29
N VAL A 47 18.57 14.72 -1.72
CA VAL A 47 18.56 14.31 -3.13
C VAL A 47 17.80 15.33 -3.98
N VAL A 48 16.64 15.80 -3.52
CA VAL A 48 15.85 16.81 -4.22
C VAL A 48 16.63 18.12 -4.34
N GLU A 49 17.24 18.61 -3.25
CA GLU A 49 18.06 19.83 -3.24
C GLU A 49 19.30 19.74 -4.16
N ILE A 50 19.92 18.56 -4.28
CA ILE A 50 20.99 18.33 -5.26
C ILE A 50 20.46 18.52 -6.68
N TRP A 51 19.32 17.92 -7.01
CA TRP A 51 18.73 18.04 -8.34
C TRP A 51 18.27 19.45 -8.68
N GLU A 52 17.73 20.19 -7.71
CA GLU A 52 17.39 21.61 -7.86
C GLU A 52 18.63 22.44 -8.24
N ARG A 53 19.78 22.21 -7.60
CA ARG A 53 21.04 22.87 -7.92
C ARG A 53 21.56 22.50 -9.31
N VAL A 54 21.51 21.21 -9.66
CA VAL A 54 21.95 20.71 -10.97
C VAL A 54 21.10 21.32 -12.10
N GLN A 55 19.77 21.43 -11.89
CA GLN A 55 18.86 21.98 -12.89
C GLN A 55 18.74 23.51 -12.83
N GLY A 56 19.27 24.15 -11.79
CA GLY A 56 19.14 25.58 -11.54
C GLY A 56 17.69 26.03 -11.29
N ASN A 57 16.83 25.14 -10.79
CA ASN A 57 15.40 25.42 -10.66
C ASN A 57 14.78 24.69 -9.45
N PRO A 58 14.29 25.42 -8.42
CA PRO A 58 13.74 24.80 -7.20
C PRO A 58 12.36 24.17 -7.43
N TYR A 59 12.03 23.11 -6.71
CA TYR A 59 10.71 22.47 -6.76
C TYR A 59 9.81 22.98 -5.61
N GLU A 60 8.50 22.96 -5.83
CA GLU A 60 7.55 23.25 -4.77
C GLU A 60 7.17 21.96 -4.03
N VAL A 61 7.86 21.71 -2.92
CA VAL A 61 7.73 20.46 -2.15
C VAL A 61 7.48 20.77 -0.67
N LYS A 62 6.57 20.01 -0.06
CA LYS A 62 6.43 19.90 1.38
C LYS A 62 6.96 18.54 1.82
N TYR A 63 7.73 18.51 2.89
CA TYR A 63 8.28 17.28 3.47
C TYR A 63 7.53 16.98 4.77
N GLN A 64 6.99 15.77 4.88
CA GLN A 64 6.24 15.32 6.05
C GLN A 64 6.85 14.01 6.54
N ALA A 65 7.45 14.06 7.73
CA ALA A 65 7.89 12.86 8.41
C ALA A 65 6.68 12.12 8.97
N VAL A 66 6.69 10.79 8.88
CA VAL A 66 5.59 9.96 9.37
C VAL A 66 6.09 8.83 10.26
N ARG A 67 5.30 8.46 11.25
CA ARG A 67 5.59 7.33 12.15
C ARG A 67 4.48 6.29 12.10
N PRO A 68 4.81 4.99 12.18
CA PRO A 68 3.82 3.92 12.22
C PRO A 68 2.67 4.20 13.20
N GLY A 69 1.44 4.00 12.73
CA GLY A 69 0.23 4.18 13.53
C GLY A 69 -0.33 5.61 13.56
N GLU A 70 0.46 6.63 13.21
CA GLU A 70 0.02 8.03 13.24
C GLU A 70 -0.70 8.42 11.94
N TYR A 71 -2.00 8.72 12.05
CA TYR A 71 -2.80 9.18 10.91
C TYR A 71 -2.37 10.57 10.43
N GLN A 72 -2.15 10.70 9.13
CA GLN A 72 -1.87 11.96 8.45
C GLN A 72 -3.10 12.39 7.66
N GLU A 73 -3.62 13.59 7.90
CA GLU A 73 -4.72 14.13 7.10
C GLU A 73 -4.21 14.47 5.69
N LEU A 74 -4.81 13.87 4.67
CA LEU A 74 -4.53 14.19 3.26
C LEU A 74 -5.49 15.27 2.76
N ASP A 75 -6.77 15.08 3.09
CA ASP A 75 -7.84 16.06 2.90
C ASP A 75 -8.90 15.87 4.00
N GLY A 76 -9.96 16.68 3.98
CA GLY A 76 -11.00 16.67 5.03
C GLY A 76 -11.75 15.34 5.21
N LYS A 77 -11.52 14.31 4.39
CA LYS A 77 -12.07 12.96 4.55
C LYS A 77 -11.05 11.84 4.45
N LEU A 78 -9.88 12.06 3.84
CA LEU A 78 -8.87 11.03 3.61
C LEU A 78 -7.72 11.15 4.59
N LEU A 79 -7.33 9.99 5.13
CA LEU A 79 -6.22 9.84 6.05
C LEU A 79 -5.20 8.85 5.46
N LEU A 80 -3.92 9.10 5.67
CA LEU A 80 -2.84 8.16 5.39
C LEU A 80 -2.29 7.63 6.70
N ARG A 81 -2.32 6.32 6.90
CA ARG A 81 -1.75 5.66 8.07
C ARG A 81 -0.53 4.82 7.66
N PRO A 82 0.69 5.21 8.00
CA PRO A 82 1.85 4.32 7.88
C PRO A 82 1.76 3.17 8.89
N TYR A 83 2.36 2.03 8.55
CA TYR A 83 2.57 0.91 9.47
C TYR A 83 3.96 0.29 9.23
N PRO A 84 4.51 -0.45 10.21
CA PRO A 84 5.85 -1.01 10.09
C PRO A 84 5.87 -2.09 9.00
N SER A 85 6.81 -1.99 8.05
CA SER A 85 7.12 -3.08 7.12
C SER A 85 8.37 -3.83 7.60
N VAL A 86 8.50 -5.12 7.25
CA VAL A 86 9.69 -5.92 7.53
C VAL A 86 10.52 -6.05 6.25
N HIS A 87 11.57 -5.24 6.11
CA HIS A 87 12.47 -5.23 4.94
C HIS A 87 13.95 -5.14 5.35
N SER A 88 14.87 -5.19 4.38
CA SER A 88 16.32 -5.12 4.57
C SER A 88 16.81 -3.77 5.12
N ILE A 89 16.07 -2.69 4.84
CA ILE A 89 16.26 -1.34 5.38
C ILE A 89 14.97 -0.85 6.06
N PRO A 90 15.01 0.24 6.86
CA PRO A 90 13.79 0.84 7.40
C PRO A 90 12.75 1.09 6.31
N ALA A 91 11.56 0.53 6.51
CA ALA A 91 10.49 0.52 5.52
C ALA A 91 9.13 0.67 6.19
N LEU A 92 8.20 1.28 5.47
CA LEU A 92 6.81 1.46 5.85
C LEU A 92 5.90 0.91 4.76
N GLY A 93 4.81 0.29 5.20
CA GLY A 93 3.61 0.19 4.38
C GLY A 93 2.66 1.34 4.72
N TYR A 94 1.64 1.55 3.90
CA TYR A 94 0.63 2.58 4.11
C TYR A 94 -0.78 2.03 3.95
N THR A 95 -1.71 2.54 4.76
CA THR A 95 -3.15 2.32 4.58
C THR A 95 -3.82 3.67 4.34
N LEU A 96 -4.47 3.81 3.19
CA LEU A 96 -5.37 4.91 2.89
C LEU A 96 -6.71 4.64 3.56
N CYS A 97 -7.13 5.55 4.43
CA CYS A 97 -8.36 5.47 5.17
C CYS A 97 -9.30 6.63 4.82
N ARG A 98 -10.60 6.44 5.08
CA ARG A 98 -11.61 7.48 4.96
C ARG A 98 -12.35 7.68 6.28
N THR A 99 -12.46 8.92 6.71
CA THR A 99 -13.37 9.29 7.78
C THR A 99 -14.81 9.21 7.27
N ALA A 100 -15.62 8.46 8.01
CA ALA A 100 -17.02 8.21 7.74
C ALA A 100 -17.81 8.40 9.04
N ARG A 101 -19.14 8.37 8.91
CA ARG A 101 -20.03 8.25 10.05
C ARG A 101 -20.92 7.04 9.84
N LYS A 102 -20.98 6.14 10.82
CA LYS A 102 -21.77 4.92 10.77
C LYS A 102 -23.01 5.09 11.64
N LEU A 103 -24.18 4.76 11.10
CA LEU A 103 -25.44 4.83 11.84
C LEU A 103 -25.35 3.98 13.12
N LYS A 104 -25.76 4.55 14.26
CA LYS A 104 -25.73 3.80 15.53
C LYS A 104 -26.72 2.63 15.47
N PRO A 105 -26.43 1.50 16.13
CA PRO A 105 -27.27 0.29 16.08
C PRO A 105 -28.75 0.55 16.40
N GLU A 106 -29.04 1.42 17.37
CA GLU A 106 -30.39 1.77 17.83
C GLU A 106 -31.24 2.52 16.78
N TYR A 107 -30.63 3.03 15.72
CA TYR A 107 -31.34 3.71 14.63
C TYR A 107 -31.42 2.86 13.35
N LYS A 108 -30.90 1.63 13.33
CA LYS A 108 -30.83 0.78 12.11
C LYS A 108 -32.18 0.41 11.53
N ASP A 109 -33.18 0.23 12.38
CA ASP A 109 -34.53 -0.18 11.97
C ASP A 109 -35.43 1.01 11.60
N LEU A 110 -34.92 2.25 11.75
CA LEU A 110 -35.65 3.46 11.35
C LEU A 110 -35.52 3.71 9.86
N SER A 111 -36.59 4.25 9.27
CA SER A 111 -36.59 4.73 7.90
C SER A 111 -35.72 5.98 7.74
N GLY A 112 -35.25 6.25 6.51
CA GLY A 112 -34.49 7.46 6.18
C GLY A 112 -35.16 8.77 6.65
N PRO A 113 -36.48 8.97 6.47
CA PRO A 113 -37.20 10.12 7.01
C PRO A 113 -37.17 10.23 8.54
N GLU A 114 -37.28 9.11 9.27
CA GLU A 114 -37.22 9.09 10.74
C GLU A 114 -35.82 9.45 11.24
N ILE A 115 -34.77 8.89 10.63
CA ILE A 115 -33.37 9.24 10.93
C ILE A 115 -33.11 10.72 10.66
N ALA A 116 -33.61 11.26 9.54
CA ALA A 116 -33.47 12.67 9.22
C ALA A 116 -34.20 13.57 10.23
N SER A 117 -35.36 13.14 10.73
CA SER A 117 -36.11 13.84 11.78
C SER A 117 -35.32 13.88 13.09
N ARG A 118 -34.77 12.74 13.51
CA ARG A 118 -33.89 12.62 14.68
C ARG A 118 -32.68 13.54 14.59
N ARG A 119 -32.01 13.56 13.43
CA ARG A 119 -30.87 14.45 13.18
C ARG A 119 -31.25 15.93 13.27
N ARG A 120 -32.42 16.33 12.75
CA ARG A 120 -32.94 17.71 12.87
C ARG A 120 -33.33 18.08 14.30
N ALA A 121 -33.71 17.10 15.11
CA ALA A 121 -33.98 17.28 16.54
C ALA A 121 -32.70 17.41 17.40
N GLY A 122 -31.52 17.24 16.79
CA GLY A 122 -30.22 17.34 17.47
C GLY A 122 -29.63 16.00 17.92
N ASP A 123 -30.30 14.88 17.65
CA ASP A 123 -29.80 13.55 18.03
C ASP A 123 -28.54 13.19 17.23
N GLU A 124 -27.49 12.73 17.91
CA GLU A 124 -26.32 12.16 17.25
C GLU A 124 -26.62 10.72 16.79
N VAL A 125 -27.17 10.61 15.59
CA VAL A 125 -27.62 9.34 15.00
C VAL A 125 -26.51 8.43 14.49
N SER A 126 -25.27 8.91 14.46
CA SER A 126 -24.14 8.19 13.83
C SER A 126 -22.82 8.46 14.52
N ASP A 127 -22.03 7.42 14.75
CA ASP A 127 -20.70 7.50 15.34
C ASP A 127 -19.62 7.75 14.28
N PRO A 128 -18.52 8.45 14.63
CA PRO A 128 -17.32 8.48 13.80
C PRO A 128 -16.82 7.07 13.50
N HIS A 129 -16.42 6.84 12.26
CA HIS A 129 -15.88 5.57 11.80
C HIS A 129 -14.73 5.82 10.82
N ILE A 130 -13.71 4.97 10.86
CA ILE A 130 -12.62 5.00 9.89
C ILE A 130 -12.76 3.76 9.03
N GLU A 131 -12.93 3.97 7.72
CA GLU A 131 -12.94 2.90 6.74
C GLU A 131 -11.52 2.71 6.21
N HIS A 132 -10.99 1.49 6.25
CA HIS A 132 -9.69 1.13 5.69
C HIS A 132 -9.85 0.78 4.22
N LEU A 133 -9.48 1.69 3.32
CA LEU A 133 -9.79 1.56 1.90
C LEU A 133 -8.77 0.71 1.16
N VAL A 134 -7.50 1.12 1.22
CA VAL A 134 -6.42 0.50 0.44
C VAL A 134 -5.18 0.41 1.30
N THR A 135 -4.61 -0.77 1.41
CA THR A 135 -3.27 -0.98 1.97
C THR A 135 -2.27 -1.19 0.85
N PHE A 136 -1.11 -0.54 0.94
CA PHE A 136 0.04 -0.75 0.08
C PHE A 136 1.21 -1.18 0.96
N THR A 137 1.76 -2.38 0.73
CA THR A 137 2.83 -2.92 1.59
C THR A 137 4.18 -2.28 1.33
N GLY A 138 4.45 -1.90 0.07
CA GLY A 138 5.84 -1.81 -0.38
C GLY A 138 6.53 -3.17 -0.28
N ASP A 139 7.85 -3.15 -0.26
CA ASP A 139 8.62 -4.35 0.00
C ASP A 139 8.48 -4.75 1.47
N SER A 140 8.14 -6.01 1.70
CA SER A 140 7.90 -6.59 3.01
C SER A 140 7.91 -8.12 2.94
N THR A 141 8.24 -8.73 4.07
CA THR A 141 7.79 -10.11 4.34
C THR A 141 6.29 -10.13 4.69
N ILE A 142 5.69 -11.32 4.64
CA ILE A 142 4.27 -11.51 4.96
C ILE A 142 3.94 -11.07 6.39
N GLU A 143 4.86 -11.26 7.34
CA GLU A 143 4.69 -10.87 8.74
C GLU A 143 4.52 -9.36 8.88
N GLY A 144 5.18 -8.55 8.04
CA GLY A 144 5.01 -7.10 8.04
C GLY A 144 3.56 -6.69 7.84
N LEU A 145 2.86 -7.34 6.90
CA LEU A 145 1.43 -7.14 6.66
C LEU A 145 0.57 -7.76 7.76
N LEU A 146 0.83 -9.02 8.16
CA LEU A 146 -0.01 -9.74 9.11
C LEU A 146 0.04 -9.18 10.54
N ASN A 147 1.14 -8.57 10.94
CA ASN A 147 1.31 -7.98 12.27
C ASN A 147 0.50 -6.69 12.49
N ASP A 148 -0.01 -6.06 11.42
CA ASP A 148 -0.87 -4.87 11.54
C ASP A 148 -2.33 -5.23 11.19
N PRO A 149 -3.22 -5.33 12.18
CA PRO A 149 -4.62 -5.70 11.96
C PRO A 149 -5.38 -4.75 11.03
N ILE A 150 -5.01 -3.46 10.99
CA ILE A 150 -5.64 -2.47 10.12
C ILE A 150 -5.23 -2.72 8.66
N ALA A 151 -3.94 -2.94 8.43
CA ALA A 151 -3.39 -3.19 7.10
C ALA A 151 -3.97 -4.46 6.47
N ARG A 152 -3.99 -5.59 7.20
CA ARG A 152 -4.53 -6.86 6.69
C ARG A 152 -6.06 -6.92 6.58
N SER A 153 -6.76 -5.91 7.08
CA SER A 153 -8.23 -5.80 7.02
C SER A 153 -8.73 -4.71 6.08
N ALA A 154 -7.83 -4.04 5.35
CA ALA A 154 -8.24 -3.07 4.35
C ALA A 154 -9.07 -3.72 3.24
N ARG A 155 -10.01 -2.95 2.70
CA ARG A 155 -10.91 -3.41 1.64
C ARG A 155 -10.14 -3.93 0.42
N VAL A 156 -9.10 -3.22 0.01
CA VAL A 156 -8.14 -3.66 -1.01
C VAL A 156 -6.75 -3.71 -0.38
N ILE A 157 -6.03 -4.81 -0.61
CA ILE A 157 -4.63 -4.94 -0.23
C ILE A 157 -3.80 -5.02 -1.50
N ILE A 158 -2.80 -4.17 -1.63
CA ILE A 158 -1.78 -4.21 -2.67
C ILE A 158 -0.50 -4.66 -1.99
N SER A 159 -0.14 -5.93 -2.22
CA SER A 159 1.01 -6.57 -1.59
C SER A 159 2.12 -6.82 -2.61
N GLU A 160 3.37 -6.68 -2.17
CA GLU A 160 4.45 -7.32 -2.90
C GLU A 160 4.27 -8.83 -2.87
N CYS A 161 4.66 -9.48 -3.96
CA CYS A 161 4.87 -10.91 -4.04
C CYS A 161 5.94 -11.11 -5.12
N SER A 162 7.19 -11.19 -4.68
CA SER A 162 8.34 -11.16 -5.59
C SER A 162 8.59 -12.51 -6.26
N PHE A 163 8.22 -13.62 -5.61
CA PHE A 163 8.65 -14.96 -5.99
C PHE A 163 7.48 -15.94 -6.11
N TYR A 164 7.49 -16.72 -7.19
CA TYR A 164 6.42 -17.66 -7.56
C TYR A 164 6.96 -19.07 -7.87
N GLY A 165 8.25 -19.32 -7.62
CA GLY A 165 8.86 -20.61 -7.86
C GLY A 165 8.25 -21.72 -7.00
N ASP A 166 8.44 -22.96 -7.41
CA ASP A 166 8.15 -24.11 -6.56
C ASP A 166 9.28 -24.26 -5.53
N GLU A 167 8.97 -24.75 -4.32
CA GLU A 167 10.02 -25.09 -3.34
C GLU A 167 10.94 -26.21 -3.88
N ASP A 168 10.39 -27.09 -4.72
CA ASP A 168 11.08 -28.21 -5.38
C ASP A 168 11.85 -27.80 -6.64
N ALA A 169 11.81 -26.52 -7.04
CA ALA A 169 12.63 -26.02 -8.15
C ALA A 169 14.12 -26.03 -7.75
N ASP A 170 15.00 -26.20 -8.75
CA ASP A 170 16.47 -26.27 -8.57
C ASP A 170 16.94 -25.26 -7.51
N PRO A 171 17.59 -25.69 -6.41
CA PRO A 171 18.09 -24.80 -5.36
C PRO A 171 19.06 -23.71 -5.87
N ALA A 172 19.64 -23.89 -7.06
CA ALA A 172 20.43 -22.85 -7.74
C ALA A 172 19.56 -21.71 -8.30
N LEU A 173 18.27 -21.96 -8.55
CA LEU A 173 17.29 -20.93 -8.88
C LEU A 173 16.96 -20.14 -7.60
N ARG A 174 17.44 -18.89 -7.59
CA ARG A 174 17.24 -17.92 -6.51
C ARG A 174 15.80 -17.39 -6.48
N THR A 175 14.82 -18.29 -6.39
CA THR A 175 13.37 -18.03 -6.54
C THR A 175 12.49 -18.80 -5.56
N ASN A 176 13.05 -19.66 -4.70
CA ASN A 176 12.29 -20.37 -3.67
C ASN A 176 12.02 -19.51 -2.42
N VAL A 177 11.20 -20.01 -1.49
CA VAL A 177 10.82 -19.35 -0.23
C VAL A 177 12.04 -18.89 0.58
N GLN A 178 13.07 -19.73 0.70
CA GLN A 178 14.29 -19.38 1.44
C GLN A 178 15.00 -18.15 0.86
N HIS A 179 15.03 -18.01 -0.47
CA HIS A 179 15.61 -16.84 -1.12
C HIS A 179 14.74 -15.59 -0.93
N ALA A 180 13.41 -15.74 -0.96
CA ALA A 180 12.49 -14.64 -0.65
C ALA A 180 12.75 -14.10 0.75
N HIS A 181 12.79 -14.99 1.75
CA HIS A 181 13.02 -14.62 3.14
C HIS A 181 14.41 -14.06 3.39
N ALA A 182 15.44 -14.58 2.71
CA ALA A 182 16.80 -14.01 2.77
C ALA A 182 16.85 -12.57 2.24
N GLY A 183 16.05 -12.26 1.21
CA GLY A 183 15.86 -10.90 0.70
C GLY A 183 14.87 -10.05 1.50
N ARG A 184 14.18 -10.64 2.49
CA ARG A 184 13.04 -10.06 3.22
C ARG A 184 11.87 -9.65 2.32
N HIS A 185 11.57 -10.50 1.35
CA HIS A 185 10.43 -10.38 0.44
C HIS A 185 9.40 -11.49 0.68
N THR A 186 8.20 -11.30 0.16
CA THR A 186 7.09 -12.26 0.25
C THR A 186 7.12 -13.27 -0.91
N HIS A 187 6.99 -14.56 -0.59
CA HIS A 187 6.74 -15.64 -1.56
C HIS A 187 5.24 -15.87 -1.73
N ILE A 188 4.82 -16.41 -2.87
CA ILE A 188 3.39 -16.71 -3.09
C ILE A 188 2.82 -17.72 -2.09
N ASP A 189 3.60 -18.70 -1.65
CA ASP A 189 3.15 -19.68 -0.67
C ASP A 189 2.92 -19.05 0.72
N ASP A 190 3.65 -17.97 1.06
CA ASP A 190 3.37 -17.18 2.26
C ASP A 190 1.98 -16.53 2.18
N ILE A 191 1.60 -16.03 1.00
CA ILE A 191 0.27 -15.47 0.77
C ILE A 191 -0.80 -16.55 0.86
N ILE A 192 -0.62 -17.66 0.13
CA ILE A 192 -1.61 -18.75 0.06
C ILE A 192 -1.84 -19.38 1.43
N GLY A 193 -0.77 -19.60 2.20
CA GLY A 193 -0.83 -20.15 3.54
C GLY A 193 -1.51 -19.26 4.58
N ASN A 194 -1.76 -17.99 4.27
CA ASN A 194 -2.33 -17.00 5.19
C ASN A 194 -3.60 -16.30 4.65
N LEU A 195 -4.22 -16.84 3.60
CA LEU A 195 -5.39 -16.23 2.97
C LEU A 195 -6.55 -15.98 3.94
N ASP A 196 -6.77 -16.87 4.91
CA ASP A 196 -7.81 -16.77 5.93
C ASP A 196 -7.62 -15.61 6.90
N GLN A 197 -6.41 -15.04 6.98
CA GLN A 197 -6.11 -13.88 7.83
C GLN A 197 -6.44 -12.54 7.16
N PHE A 198 -6.69 -12.52 5.86
CA PHE A 198 -7.01 -11.30 5.12
C PHE A 198 -8.50 -10.97 5.17
N GLY A 199 -8.83 -9.77 5.63
CA GLY A 199 -10.19 -9.22 5.63
C GLY A 199 -10.60 -8.52 4.34
N CYS A 200 -9.78 -8.60 3.29
CA CYS A 200 -9.97 -7.83 2.06
C CYS A 200 -11.03 -8.40 1.13
N GLU A 201 -11.63 -7.52 0.33
CA GLU A 201 -12.46 -7.87 -0.83
C GLU A 201 -11.59 -8.22 -2.05
N THR A 202 -10.40 -7.60 -2.15
CA THR A 202 -9.47 -7.78 -3.27
C THR A 202 -8.02 -7.73 -2.80
N LEU A 203 -7.22 -8.70 -3.24
CA LEU A 203 -5.78 -8.77 -3.02
C LEU A 203 -5.06 -8.60 -4.36
N VAL A 204 -4.35 -7.50 -4.53
CA VAL A 204 -3.52 -7.22 -5.70
C VAL A 204 -2.08 -7.58 -5.37
N LEU A 205 -1.53 -8.54 -6.09
CA LEU A 205 -0.13 -8.93 -6.00
C LEU A 205 0.69 -8.15 -7.02
N MET A 206 1.81 -7.57 -6.61
CA MET A 206 2.70 -6.82 -7.48
C MET A 206 4.17 -7.10 -7.17
N HIS A 207 5.08 -6.32 -7.79
CA HIS A 207 6.52 -6.44 -7.58
C HIS A 207 7.11 -7.78 -8.04
N LEU A 208 6.53 -8.36 -9.11
CA LEU A 208 7.02 -9.60 -9.70
C LEU A 208 8.51 -9.49 -10.04
N SER A 209 9.32 -10.38 -9.48
CA SER A 209 10.75 -10.44 -9.80
C SER A 209 10.96 -10.62 -11.30
N ARG A 210 11.95 -9.94 -11.88
CA ARG A 210 12.35 -10.10 -13.29
C ARG A 210 12.79 -11.52 -13.67
N LYS A 211 12.95 -12.40 -12.69
CA LYS A 211 13.28 -13.81 -12.87
C LYS A 211 12.07 -14.67 -13.23
N HIS A 212 10.86 -14.14 -13.07
CA HIS A 212 9.61 -14.81 -13.41
C HIS A 212 8.94 -14.11 -14.58
N THR A 213 8.37 -14.88 -15.50
CA THR A 213 7.44 -14.31 -16.46
C THR A 213 6.06 -14.13 -15.82
N PRO A 214 5.23 -13.22 -16.34
CA PRO A 214 3.85 -13.07 -15.89
C PRO A 214 3.06 -14.36 -16.03
N GLU A 215 3.27 -15.10 -17.12
CA GLU A 215 2.60 -16.37 -17.39
C GLU A 215 2.94 -17.43 -16.33
N GLU A 216 4.19 -17.50 -15.89
CA GLU A 216 4.60 -18.38 -14.79
C GLU A 216 3.89 -18.01 -13.48
N ALA A 217 3.83 -16.72 -13.15
CA ALA A 217 3.14 -16.23 -11.97
C ALA A 217 1.61 -16.46 -12.04
N PHE A 218 0.99 -16.26 -13.22
CA PHE A 218 -0.43 -16.57 -13.43
C PHE A 218 -0.71 -18.07 -13.30
N ALA A 219 0.08 -18.94 -13.92
CA ALA A 219 -0.07 -20.38 -13.81
C ALA A 219 0.11 -20.86 -12.36
N ALA A 220 1.08 -20.29 -11.65
CA ALA A 220 1.29 -20.49 -10.23
C ALA A 220 0.06 -20.13 -9.37
N LEU A 221 -0.57 -18.98 -9.64
CA LEU A 221 -1.77 -18.53 -8.96
C LEU A 221 -2.98 -19.41 -9.30
N GLU A 222 -3.21 -19.68 -10.59
CA GLU A 222 -4.37 -20.44 -11.05
C GLU A 222 -4.41 -21.87 -10.49
N SER A 223 -3.23 -22.50 -10.39
CA SER A 223 -3.07 -23.87 -9.89
C SER A 223 -3.16 -23.98 -8.37
N ARG A 224 -2.68 -22.97 -7.62
CA ARG A 224 -2.57 -23.04 -6.15
C ARG A 224 -3.67 -22.29 -5.39
N LEU A 225 -4.34 -21.30 -6.00
CA LEU A 225 -5.36 -20.52 -5.30
C LEU A 225 -6.62 -21.36 -5.03
N PRO A 226 -7.14 -21.35 -3.78
CA PRO A 226 -8.45 -21.89 -3.47
C PRO A 226 -9.55 -21.19 -4.29
N ALA A 227 -10.61 -21.93 -4.65
CA ALA A 227 -11.70 -21.42 -5.48
C ALA A 227 -12.32 -20.10 -4.96
N ALA A 228 -12.44 -19.95 -3.63
CA ALA A 228 -12.99 -18.75 -3.00
C ALA A 228 -12.13 -17.47 -3.17
N TRP A 229 -10.88 -17.62 -3.61
CA TRP A 229 -9.92 -16.53 -3.78
C TRP A 229 -9.60 -16.21 -5.24
N LYS A 230 -10.01 -17.05 -6.20
CA LYS A 230 -9.70 -16.87 -7.63
C LYS A 230 -10.19 -15.52 -8.17
N ASP A 231 -11.40 -15.11 -7.80
CA ASP A 231 -11.98 -13.83 -8.25
C ASP A 231 -11.52 -12.63 -7.41
N LYS A 232 -10.79 -12.86 -6.31
CA LYS A 232 -10.33 -11.81 -5.38
C LYS A 232 -8.88 -11.44 -5.57
N VAL A 233 -8.05 -12.37 -6.08
CA VAL A 233 -6.62 -12.16 -6.26
C VAL A 233 -6.37 -11.66 -7.67
N LEU A 234 -5.66 -10.53 -7.79
CA LEU A 234 -5.26 -9.96 -9.08
C LEU A 234 -3.73 -9.88 -9.14
N LEU A 235 -3.13 -10.28 -10.25
CA LEU A 235 -1.70 -10.06 -10.49
C LEU A 235 -1.51 -8.76 -11.29
N PHE A 236 -0.85 -7.78 -10.70
CA PHE A 236 -0.43 -6.57 -11.38
C PHE A 236 0.95 -6.76 -12.01
N HIS A 237 0.99 -6.75 -13.33
CA HIS A 237 2.21 -6.78 -14.13
C HIS A 237 2.16 -5.72 -15.25
N HIS A 238 3.31 -5.34 -15.78
CA HIS A 238 3.42 -4.50 -16.98
C HIS A 238 2.91 -5.23 -18.23
N GLY A 239 1.59 -5.30 -18.38
CA GLY A 239 0.87 -5.96 -19.45
C GLY A 239 -0.48 -6.41 -18.93
N ASN A 240 -1.53 -5.65 -19.22
CA ASN A 240 -2.88 -5.89 -18.70
C ASN A 240 -3.38 -7.29 -19.11
N ARG A 241 -3.48 -8.21 -18.13
CA ARG A 241 -4.35 -9.39 -18.19
C ARG A 241 -5.02 -9.54 -16.83
N ALA A 242 -6.36 -9.57 -16.81
CA ALA A 242 -7.09 -10.08 -15.66
C ALA A 242 -6.99 -11.61 -15.66
N ILE A 243 -7.01 -12.22 -14.46
CA ILE A 243 -7.12 -13.68 -14.29
C ILE A 243 -8.49 -14.11 -14.78
#